data_AF-A0A7U9L1U6-F1
#
_entry.id   AF-A0A7U9L1U6-F1
#
_cell.length_a   1.000
_cell.length_b   1.000
_cell.length_c   1.000
_cell.angle_alpha   90.00
_cell.angle_beta   90.00
_cell.angle_gamma   90.00
#
_symmetry.space_group_name_H-M   'P 1'
#
loop_
_entity.id
_entity.type
_entity.pdbx_description
1 polymer ?
#
loop_
_entity_poly.entity_id
_entity_poly.type
_entity_poly.pdbx_seq_one_letter_code
_entity_poly.pdbx_strand_id
1 'polypeptide(L)'
;MPNENAWSVIAEPASNSLILGVDFPAAGRHEAGFDDLVKGMGTAWSGHGVLQTSPPPVRLADRPSGDFYTDHWLRSGDWEKYEVVAVLGYCVGAVYAGRVAERLAAVQGRMPQVVLFDAQLADLPLLASEMHKMIGQAAAVLSEQEAEGGRKRAVEIVATPSIGMAEAAGQMVELYRELAASGFRRIGLSESRCEEMVLLFESYMTWLSASSRIDPAGAWGDAIGLTSADYGELEKAGATTVVNAATAAIGRRIPVETRHIDLLRDASTVRALLANTEF
;
A
#
# COMPACT_ATOMS: atom_id res chain seq x y z
N MET A 1 -15.53 13.54 12.81
CA MET A 1 -14.47 13.00 11.92
C MET A 1 -14.50 11.49 12.01
N PRO A 2 -14.16 10.76 10.94
CA PRO A 2 -13.88 9.32 11.04
C PRO A 2 -12.86 9.06 12.15
N ASN A 3 -12.88 7.85 12.73
CA ASN A 3 -12.04 7.46 13.86
C ASN A 3 -10.56 7.88 13.68
N GLU A 4 -10.07 8.78 14.54
CA GLU A 4 -8.72 9.37 14.47
C GLU A 4 -7.60 8.34 14.63
N ASN A 5 -7.89 7.18 15.20
CA ASN A 5 -6.92 6.07 15.31
C ASN A 5 -6.83 5.24 14.02
N ALA A 6 -7.76 5.43 13.08
CA ALA A 6 -7.86 4.67 11.84
C ALA A 6 -7.55 5.53 10.59
N TRP A 7 -7.63 6.85 10.73
CA TRP A 7 -7.42 7.82 9.66
C TRP A 7 -6.60 9.00 10.14
N SER A 8 -5.47 9.24 9.48
CA SER A 8 -4.67 10.46 9.63
C SER A 8 -5.19 11.55 8.68
N VAL A 9 -5.34 12.77 9.18
CA VAL A 9 -5.76 13.92 8.37
C VAL A 9 -4.55 14.45 7.59
N ILE A 10 -4.64 14.47 6.25
CA ILE A 10 -3.66 15.12 5.36
C ILE A 10 -4.10 16.55 5.06
N ALA A 11 -5.38 16.73 4.76
CA ALA A 11 -6.01 18.02 4.54
C ALA A 11 -7.33 18.09 5.31
N GLU A 12 -7.51 19.18 6.06
CA GLU A 12 -8.73 19.38 6.85
C GLU A 12 -9.95 19.55 5.93
N PRO A 13 -11.08 18.92 6.27
CA PRO A 13 -12.31 19.10 5.50
C PRO A 13 -12.82 20.53 5.61
N ALA A 14 -12.92 21.22 4.46
CA ALA A 14 -13.68 22.46 4.35
C ALA A 14 -15.21 22.23 4.29
N SER A 15 -15.63 20.99 4.05
CA SER A 15 -17.02 20.54 3.94
C SER A 15 -17.18 19.11 4.47
N ASN A 16 -18.39 18.54 4.43
CA ASN A 16 -18.58 17.12 4.77
C ASN A 16 -18.13 16.16 3.65
N SER A 17 -17.47 16.64 2.60
CA SER A 17 -16.96 15.81 1.51
C SER A 17 -15.54 15.31 1.80
N LEU A 18 -15.28 14.02 1.55
CA LEU A 18 -14.02 13.36 1.86
C LEU A 18 -13.42 12.61 0.66
N ILE A 19 -12.10 12.64 0.57
CA ILE A 19 -11.26 11.76 -0.26
C ILE A 19 -10.44 10.88 0.70
N LEU A 20 -10.48 9.56 0.50
CA LEU A 20 -9.77 8.60 1.35
C LEU A 20 -8.58 8.00 0.60
N GLY A 21 -7.37 8.13 1.12
CA GLY A 21 -6.16 7.50 0.63
C GLY A 21 -5.84 6.22 1.39
N VAL A 22 -5.68 5.11 0.67
CA VAL A 22 -5.35 3.80 1.23
C VAL A 22 -3.93 3.40 0.81
N ASP A 23 -3.05 3.37 1.80
CA ASP A 23 -1.63 3.10 1.65
C ASP A 23 -1.05 2.66 3.00
N PHE A 24 0.11 1.98 2.98
CA PHE A 24 0.85 1.64 4.18
C PHE A 24 1.84 2.79 4.51
N PRO A 25 1.61 3.58 5.57
CA PRO A 25 2.52 4.65 5.94
C PRO A 25 3.83 4.06 6.50
N ALA A 26 4.92 4.22 5.75
CA ALA A 26 6.26 3.88 6.19
C ALA A 26 7.12 5.15 6.26
N ALA A 27 7.53 5.54 7.48
CA ALA A 27 8.42 6.68 7.67
C ALA A 27 9.76 6.43 6.99
N GLY A 28 10.25 7.41 6.22
CA GLY A 28 11.54 7.31 5.52
C GLY A 28 11.51 6.49 4.23
N ARG A 29 10.33 6.08 3.74
CA ARG A 29 10.21 5.49 2.40
C ARG A 29 10.63 6.50 1.33
N HIS A 30 11.04 6.00 0.17
CA HIS A 30 11.48 6.86 -0.92
C HIS A 30 10.31 7.30 -1.82
N GLU A 31 9.25 6.50 -1.86
CA GLU A 31 8.03 6.71 -2.63
C GLU A 31 7.25 7.93 -2.13
N ALA A 32 6.78 8.75 -3.07
CA ALA A 32 5.86 9.86 -2.82
C ALA A 32 4.63 9.44 -2.01
N GLY A 33 4.12 10.32 -1.16
CA GLY A 33 2.93 10.11 -0.34
C GLY A 33 1.67 10.76 -0.91
N PHE A 34 0.52 10.46 -0.31
CA PHE A 34 -0.71 11.20 -0.62
C PHE A 34 -0.62 12.67 -0.18
N ASP A 35 0.25 13.01 0.78
CA ASP A 35 0.55 14.40 1.11
C ASP A 35 1.23 15.14 -0.04
N ASP A 36 2.07 14.46 -0.82
CA ASP A 36 2.64 15.03 -2.05
C ASP A 36 1.57 15.23 -3.13
N LEU A 37 0.66 14.27 -3.27
CA LEU A 37 -0.45 14.39 -4.22
C LEU A 37 -1.38 15.56 -3.87
N VAL A 38 -1.74 15.70 -2.59
CA VAL A 38 -2.56 16.81 -2.10
C VAL A 38 -1.90 18.16 -2.39
N LYS A 39 -0.59 18.29 -2.16
CA LYS A 39 0.16 19.52 -2.53
C LYS A 39 0.07 19.80 -4.03
N GLY A 40 0.17 18.77 -4.87
CA GLY A 40 0.05 18.88 -6.33
C GLY A 40 -1.34 19.27 -6.82
N MET A 41 -2.39 18.72 -6.21
CA MET A 41 -3.79 19.03 -6.55
C MET A 41 -4.19 20.45 -6.12
N GLY A 42 -3.60 20.97 -5.04
CA GLY A 42 -3.77 22.35 -4.62
C GLY A 42 -5.24 22.74 -4.46
N THR A 43 -5.66 23.81 -5.14
CA THR A 43 -7.03 24.34 -5.04
C THR A 43 -8.09 23.37 -5.58
N ALA A 44 -7.74 22.44 -6.47
CA ALA A 44 -8.69 21.47 -7.01
C ALA A 44 -9.33 20.61 -5.92
N TRP A 45 -8.61 20.32 -4.83
CA TRP A 45 -9.12 19.53 -3.71
C TRP A 45 -9.47 20.35 -2.46
N SER A 46 -9.42 21.68 -2.55
CA SER A 46 -9.66 22.56 -1.39
C SER A 46 -11.06 22.47 -0.77
N GLY A 47 -12.03 21.90 -1.49
CA GLY A 47 -13.38 21.63 -0.97
C GLY A 47 -13.52 20.34 -0.18
N HIS A 48 -12.53 19.43 -0.23
CA HIS A 48 -12.60 18.10 0.37
C HIS A 48 -11.63 17.96 1.53
N GLY A 49 -12.03 17.20 2.54
CA GLY A 49 -11.07 16.65 3.50
C GLY A 49 -10.34 15.48 2.87
N VAL A 50 -9.03 15.37 3.11
CA VAL A 50 -8.23 14.24 2.63
C VAL A 50 -7.66 13.48 3.81
N LEU A 51 -8.04 12.21 3.91
CA LEU A 51 -7.63 11.32 4.99
C LEU A 51 -6.79 10.18 4.44
N GLN A 52 -5.81 9.70 5.19
CA GLN A 52 -5.03 8.51 4.85
C GLN A 52 -5.16 7.44 5.93
N THR A 53 -5.19 6.18 5.51
CA THR A 53 -5.27 5.04 6.41
C THR A 53 -4.13 5.00 7.42
N SER A 54 -4.50 4.79 8.68
CA SER A 54 -3.59 4.39 9.76
C SER A 54 -3.82 2.91 10.04
N PRO A 55 -2.83 2.03 9.81
CA PRO A 55 -2.98 0.60 10.06
C PRO A 55 -3.18 0.31 11.56
N PRO A 56 -4.06 -0.64 11.94
CA PRO A 56 -4.16 -1.10 13.32
C PRO A 56 -2.88 -1.79 13.78
N PRO A 57 -2.59 -1.78 15.10
CA PRO A 57 -1.53 -2.62 15.65
C PRO A 57 -1.97 -4.09 15.62
N VAL A 58 -1.48 -4.85 14.64
CA VAL A 58 -1.73 -6.29 14.49
C VAL A 58 -0.42 -7.02 14.21
N ARG A 59 -0.30 -8.25 14.70
CA ARG A 59 0.87 -9.11 14.47
C ARG A 59 0.55 -10.18 13.45
N LEU A 60 1.58 -10.71 12.82
CA LEU A 60 1.40 -11.75 11.82
C LEU A 60 0.84 -13.04 12.44
N ALA A 61 1.20 -13.31 13.70
CA ALA A 61 0.68 -14.42 14.49
C ALA A 61 -0.86 -14.41 14.62
N ASP A 62 -1.49 -13.24 14.59
CA ASP A 62 -2.95 -13.08 14.68
C ASP A 62 -3.65 -13.49 13.37
N ARG A 63 -2.91 -13.60 12.27
CA ARG A 63 -3.37 -14.02 10.93
C ARG A 63 -4.68 -13.32 10.50
N PRO A 64 -4.72 -11.98 10.49
CA PRO A 64 -5.94 -11.24 10.19
C PRO A 64 -6.60 -11.69 8.87
N SER A 65 -7.92 -11.61 8.82
CA SER A 65 -8.67 -11.79 7.56
C SER A 65 -8.34 -10.65 6.59
N GLY A 66 -8.66 -10.82 5.31
CA GLY A 66 -8.55 -9.71 4.35
C GLY A 66 -9.40 -8.50 4.74
N ASP A 67 -10.52 -8.74 5.41
CA ASP A 67 -11.43 -7.68 5.86
C ASP A 67 -10.99 -6.96 7.13
N PHE A 68 -10.03 -7.50 7.89
CA PHE A 68 -9.64 -6.95 9.19
C PHE A 68 -9.26 -5.46 9.14
N TYR A 69 -8.49 -5.06 8.13
CA TYR A 69 -8.05 -3.67 7.97
C TYR A 69 -9.21 -2.75 7.58
N THR A 70 -10.08 -3.18 6.67
CA THR A 70 -11.23 -2.37 6.24
C THR A 70 -12.30 -2.29 7.33
N ASP A 71 -12.51 -3.36 8.10
CA ASP A 71 -13.29 -3.35 9.34
C ASP A 71 -12.72 -2.31 10.29
N HIS A 72 -11.40 -2.30 10.54
CA HIS A 72 -10.78 -1.35 11.44
C HIS A 72 -11.04 0.11 11.03
N TRP A 73 -10.84 0.45 9.76
CA TRP A 73 -11.01 1.83 9.27
C TRP A 73 -12.45 2.29 9.24
N LEU A 74 -13.38 1.39 8.96
CA LEU A 74 -14.79 1.74 8.83
C LEU A 74 -15.55 1.60 10.15
N ARG A 75 -15.00 0.86 11.13
CA ARG A 75 -15.61 0.69 12.45
C ARG A 75 -15.67 2.02 13.20
N SER A 76 -16.88 2.36 13.62
CA SER A 76 -17.18 3.48 14.54
C SER A 76 -17.00 4.89 13.95
N GLY A 77 -16.98 5.04 12.62
CA GLY A 77 -17.11 6.35 11.99
C GLY A 77 -18.58 6.74 11.82
N ASP A 78 -18.90 8.02 12.00
CA ASP A 78 -20.18 8.62 11.58
C ASP A 78 -20.21 8.78 10.05
N TRP A 79 -19.99 7.70 9.30
CA TRP A 79 -19.84 7.74 7.83
C TRP A 79 -21.08 8.30 7.14
N GLU A 80 -22.26 8.19 7.74
CA GLU A 80 -23.50 8.79 7.26
C GLU A 80 -23.49 10.33 7.25
N LYS A 81 -22.59 10.97 8.03
CA LYS A 81 -22.44 12.43 8.08
C LYS A 81 -21.51 12.97 6.99
N TYR A 82 -20.78 12.10 6.31
CA TYR A 82 -19.78 12.45 5.32
C TYR A 82 -20.15 11.91 3.95
N GLU A 83 -19.73 12.61 2.92
CA GLU A 83 -19.82 12.17 1.55
C GLU A 83 -18.42 11.81 1.04
N VAL A 84 -18.09 10.53 1.03
CA VAL A 84 -16.86 10.03 0.42
C VAL A 84 -17.04 10.04 -1.09
N VAL A 85 -16.40 11.00 -1.75
CA VAL A 85 -16.46 11.18 -3.20
C VAL A 85 -15.49 10.27 -3.92
N ALA A 86 -14.35 9.96 -3.30
CA ALA A 86 -13.33 9.10 -3.88
C ALA A 86 -12.55 8.29 -2.84
N VAL A 87 -12.11 7.10 -3.27
CA VAL A 87 -11.16 6.26 -2.55
C VAL A 87 -9.95 6.01 -3.46
N LEU A 88 -8.79 6.43 -2.99
CA LEU A 88 -7.51 6.34 -3.67
C LEU A 88 -6.74 5.14 -3.11
N GLY A 89 -6.05 4.38 -3.95
CA GLY A 89 -5.21 3.27 -3.51
C GLY A 89 -3.85 3.25 -4.20
N TYR A 90 -2.77 3.19 -3.41
CA TYR A 90 -1.40 3.12 -3.94
C TYR A 90 -0.83 1.71 -3.81
N CYS A 91 -0.29 1.15 -4.90
CA CYS A 91 0.32 -0.18 -4.90
C CYS A 91 -0.65 -1.25 -4.35
N VAL A 92 -0.25 -2.01 -3.33
CA VAL A 92 -1.12 -3.01 -2.66
C VAL A 92 -2.30 -2.36 -1.91
N GLY A 93 -2.19 -1.08 -1.56
CA GLY A 93 -3.30 -0.28 -1.05
C GLY A 93 -4.50 -0.24 -2.00
N ALA A 94 -4.30 -0.46 -3.31
CA ALA A 94 -5.38 -0.55 -4.29
C ALA A 94 -6.40 -1.66 -4.01
N VAL A 95 -5.95 -2.78 -3.44
CA VAL A 95 -6.83 -3.91 -3.09
C VAL A 95 -7.79 -3.50 -1.97
N TYR A 96 -7.24 -2.83 -0.96
CA TYR A 96 -8.00 -2.32 0.16
C TYR A 96 -8.89 -1.13 -0.22
N ALA A 97 -8.43 -0.24 -1.10
CA ALA A 97 -9.20 0.89 -1.62
C ALA A 97 -10.52 0.42 -2.27
N GLY A 98 -10.45 -0.63 -3.11
CA GLY A 98 -11.64 -1.24 -3.69
C GLY A 98 -12.61 -1.75 -2.63
N ARG A 99 -12.12 -2.51 -1.67
CA ARG A 99 -12.94 -3.06 -0.57
C ARG A 99 -13.54 -1.96 0.33
N VAL A 100 -12.82 -0.87 0.58
CA VAL A 100 -13.32 0.31 1.31
C VAL A 100 -14.47 0.96 0.53
N ALA A 101 -14.30 1.16 -0.78
CA ALA A 101 -15.33 1.76 -1.63
C ALA A 101 -16.61 0.91 -1.67
N GLU A 102 -16.50 -0.42 -1.82
CA GLU A 102 -17.64 -1.36 -1.79
C GLU A 102 -18.44 -1.24 -0.49
N ARG A 103 -17.74 -1.18 0.64
CA ARG A 103 -18.36 -1.08 1.96
C ARG A 103 -19.00 0.28 2.19
N LEU A 104 -18.37 1.35 1.72
CA LEU A 104 -18.97 2.70 1.75
C LEU A 104 -20.18 2.82 0.84
N ALA A 105 -20.22 2.11 -0.29
CA ALA A 105 -21.37 2.10 -1.18
C ALA A 105 -22.64 1.58 -0.48
N ALA A 106 -22.49 0.57 0.39
CA ALA A 106 -23.59 0.07 1.21
C ALA A 106 -24.14 1.10 2.22
N VAL A 107 -23.30 2.03 2.67
CA VAL A 107 -23.68 3.11 3.61
C VAL A 107 -24.28 4.31 2.87
N GLN A 108 -23.65 4.74 1.77
CA GLN A 108 -24.00 5.97 1.05
C GLN A 108 -25.04 5.76 -0.06
N GLY A 109 -25.34 4.50 -0.43
CA GLY A 109 -26.19 4.15 -1.55
C GLY A 109 -25.56 4.37 -2.94
N ARG A 110 -24.32 4.85 -3.00
CA ARG A 110 -23.55 5.06 -4.22
C ARG A 110 -22.07 4.70 -4.01
N MET A 111 -21.46 4.12 -5.03
CA MET A 111 -20.02 3.80 -5.04
C MET A 111 -19.20 5.11 -5.12
N PRO A 112 -18.23 5.34 -4.22
CA PRO A 112 -17.23 6.38 -4.41
C PRO A 112 -16.40 6.10 -5.67
N GLN A 113 -15.85 7.14 -6.30
CA GLN A 113 -14.93 6.93 -7.41
C GLN A 113 -13.65 6.25 -6.90
N VAL A 114 -13.26 5.13 -7.52
CA VAL A 114 -12.05 4.39 -7.17
C VAL A 114 -10.92 4.80 -8.11
N VAL A 115 -9.82 5.29 -7.55
CA VAL A 115 -8.62 5.70 -8.31
C VAL A 115 -7.42 4.94 -7.76
N LEU A 116 -6.71 4.24 -8.64
CA LEU A 116 -5.62 3.34 -8.28
C LEU A 116 -4.33 3.83 -8.90
N PHE A 117 -3.24 3.76 -8.16
CA PHE A 117 -1.91 4.17 -8.58
C PHE A 117 -0.99 2.96 -8.52
N ASP A 118 -0.50 2.49 -9.67
CA ASP A 118 0.30 1.27 -9.79
C ASP A 118 -0.30 0.09 -9.01
N ALA A 119 -1.61 -0.12 -9.22
CA ALA A 119 -2.37 -1.14 -8.50
C ALA A 119 -1.63 -2.49 -8.53
N GLN A 120 -1.55 -3.15 -7.37
CA GLN A 120 -0.78 -4.39 -7.26
C GLN A 120 -1.49 -5.42 -6.38
N LEU A 121 -1.53 -6.67 -6.84
CA LEU A 121 -1.94 -7.82 -6.03
C LEU A 121 -0.75 -8.35 -5.22
N ALA A 122 -0.98 -8.71 -3.96
CA ALA A 122 0.05 -9.35 -3.15
C ALA A 122 0.18 -10.82 -3.51
N ASP A 123 1.38 -11.23 -3.92
CA ASP A 123 1.75 -12.61 -4.22
C ASP A 123 3.09 -12.97 -3.54
N LEU A 124 3.48 -14.24 -3.64
CA LEU A 124 4.72 -14.73 -3.05
C LEU A 124 5.97 -14.00 -3.61
N PRO A 125 6.14 -13.83 -4.93
CA PRO A 125 7.23 -13.03 -5.50
C PRO A 125 7.34 -11.61 -4.94
N LEU A 126 6.20 -10.94 -4.67
CA LEU A 126 6.21 -9.61 -4.07
C LEU A 126 6.89 -9.61 -2.69
N LEU A 127 6.64 -10.61 -1.84
CA LEU A 127 7.28 -10.68 -0.52
C LEU A 127 8.82 -10.70 -0.63
N ALA A 128 9.35 -11.46 -1.60
CA ALA A 128 10.79 -11.48 -1.85
C ALA A 128 11.31 -10.13 -2.38
N SER A 129 10.57 -9.48 -3.29
CA SER A 129 10.91 -8.16 -3.80
C SER A 129 10.95 -7.09 -2.70
N GLU A 130 9.95 -7.07 -1.82
CA GLU A 130 9.91 -6.16 -0.68
C GLU A 130 11.05 -6.44 0.31
N MET A 131 11.38 -7.70 0.56
CA MET A 131 12.54 -8.06 1.36
C MET A 131 13.86 -7.57 0.72
N HIS A 132 13.99 -7.68 -0.61
CA HIS A 132 15.16 -7.16 -1.32
C HIS A 132 15.28 -5.64 -1.19
N LYS A 133 14.16 -4.91 -1.27
CA LYS A 133 14.11 -3.46 -1.02
C LYS A 133 14.58 -3.12 0.39
N MET A 134 14.06 -3.81 1.40
CA MET A 134 14.45 -3.60 2.81
C MET A 134 15.93 -3.88 3.06
N ILE A 135 16.49 -4.94 2.45
CA ILE A 135 17.93 -5.23 2.50
C ILE A 135 18.73 -4.10 1.83
N GLY A 136 18.26 -3.59 0.68
CA GLY A 136 18.87 -2.46 -0.02
C GLY A 136 18.89 -1.18 0.83
N GLN A 137 17.82 -0.89 1.54
CA GLN A 137 17.75 0.24 2.48
C GLN A 137 18.70 0.06 3.68
N ALA A 138 18.97 -1.18 4.09
CA ALA A 138 19.93 -1.51 5.14
C ALA A 138 21.38 -1.68 4.62
N ALA A 139 21.68 -1.31 3.37
CA ALA A 139 23.00 -1.53 2.77
C ALA A 139 24.15 -0.81 3.51
N ALA A 140 23.86 0.27 4.24
CA ALA A 140 24.88 0.99 5.02
C ALA A 140 25.31 0.23 6.29
N VAL A 141 24.51 -0.73 6.77
CA VAL A 141 24.76 -1.45 8.03
C VAL A 141 25.06 -2.93 7.82
N LEU A 142 24.58 -3.50 6.71
CA LEU A 142 24.86 -4.88 6.30
C LEU A 142 26.15 -4.94 5.48
N SER A 143 26.92 -6.01 5.68
CA SER A 143 27.96 -6.37 4.72
C SER A 143 27.35 -6.88 3.42
N GLU A 144 28.12 -6.82 2.33
CA GLU A 144 27.68 -7.34 1.02
C GLU A 144 27.28 -8.82 1.09
N GLN A 145 28.03 -9.63 1.86
CA GLN A 145 27.74 -11.05 2.05
C GLN A 145 26.43 -11.28 2.81
N GLU A 146 26.14 -10.49 3.85
CA GLU A 146 24.88 -10.57 4.60
C GLU A 146 23.70 -10.16 3.71
N ALA A 147 23.85 -9.09 2.93
CA ALA A 147 22.83 -8.61 2.02
C ALA A 147 22.53 -9.65 0.94
N GLU A 148 23.55 -10.22 0.30
CA GLU A 148 23.37 -11.23 -0.75
C GLU A 148 22.79 -12.53 -0.20
N GLY A 149 23.28 -13.01 0.95
CA GLY A 149 22.72 -14.16 1.64
C GLY A 149 21.25 -13.96 2.00
N GLY A 150 20.88 -12.76 2.47
CA GLY A 150 19.49 -12.40 2.75
C GLY A 150 18.61 -12.42 1.50
N ARG A 151 19.05 -11.83 0.39
CA ARG A 151 18.30 -11.84 -0.87
C ARG A 151 18.06 -13.25 -1.39
N LYS A 152 19.09 -14.10 -1.33
CA LYS A 152 18.98 -15.50 -1.74
C LYS A 152 17.98 -16.26 -0.88
N ARG A 153 18.06 -16.13 0.45
CA ARG A 153 17.11 -16.78 1.38
C ARG A 153 15.67 -16.31 1.16
N ALA A 154 15.45 -15.04 0.87
CA ALA A 154 14.13 -14.52 0.53
C ALA A 154 13.52 -15.24 -0.69
N VAL A 155 14.33 -15.45 -1.75
CA VAL A 155 13.91 -16.21 -2.93
C VAL A 155 13.65 -17.68 -2.60
N GLU A 156 14.48 -18.30 -1.77
CA GLU A 156 14.31 -19.70 -1.33
C GLU A 156 13.02 -19.89 -0.50
N ILE A 157 12.67 -18.93 0.37
CA ILE A 157 11.43 -18.96 1.15
C ILE A 157 10.22 -19.03 0.20
N VAL A 158 10.11 -18.12 -0.76
CA VAL A 158 8.95 -18.04 -1.67
C VAL A 158 8.91 -19.19 -2.68
N ALA A 159 10.06 -19.84 -2.94
CA ALA A 159 10.15 -21.04 -3.77
C ALA A 159 9.80 -22.34 -3.01
N THR A 160 9.54 -22.28 -1.71
CA THR A 160 9.18 -23.46 -0.91
C THR A 160 7.86 -24.06 -1.41
N PRO A 161 7.83 -25.36 -1.77
CA PRO A 161 6.62 -25.97 -2.32
C PRO A 161 5.42 -25.87 -1.36
N SER A 162 4.28 -25.42 -1.88
CA SER A 162 3.01 -25.28 -1.15
C SER A 162 3.01 -24.28 0.02
N ILE A 163 4.03 -23.42 0.14
CA ILE A 163 4.05 -22.39 1.17
C ILE A 163 2.91 -21.39 0.95
N GLY A 164 2.16 -21.10 2.02
CA GLY A 164 1.11 -20.08 1.99
C GLY A 164 1.67 -18.67 2.23
N MET A 165 0.96 -17.63 1.75
CA MET A 165 1.35 -16.22 1.93
C MET A 165 1.69 -15.86 3.39
N ALA A 166 0.86 -16.27 4.35
CA ALA A 166 1.09 -15.95 5.76
C ALA A 166 2.32 -16.66 6.34
N GLU A 167 2.62 -17.87 5.87
CA GLU A 167 3.78 -18.63 6.32
C GLU A 167 5.07 -18.05 5.73
N ALA A 168 5.06 -17.74 4.43
CA ALA A 168 6.17 -17.07 3.76
C ALA A 168 6.47 -15.70 4.40
N ALA A 169 5.43 -14.89 4.67
CA ALA A 169 5.55 -13.63 5.39
C ALA A 169 6.23 -13.81 6.75
N GLY A 170 5.90 -14.89 7.48
CA GLY A 170 6.50 -15.17 8.79
C GLY A 170 7.99 -15.49 8.68
N GLN A 171 8.36 -16.32 7.71
CA GLN A 171 9.77 -16.61 7.44
C GLN A 171 10.55 -15.36 6.98
N MET A 172 9.91 -14.44 6.23
CA MET A 172 10.52 -13.16 5.87
C MET A 172 10.78 -12.28 7.09
N VAL A 173 9.84 -12.21 8.04
CA VAL A 173 10.01 -11.45 9.29
C VAL A 173 11.14 -12.02 10.13
N GLU A 174 11.24 -13.34 10.27
CA GLU A 174 12.35 -13.97 10.97
C GLU A 174 13.70 -13.72 10.29
N LEU A 175 13.75 -13.81 8.95
CA LEU A 175 14.94 -13.46 8.18
C LEU A 175 15.35 -11.99 8.40
N TYR A 176 14.39 -11.07 8.40
CA TYR A 176 14.65 -9.65 8.66
C TYR A 176 15.16 -9.43 10.08
N ARG A 177 14.58 -10.11 11.08
CA ARG A 177 15.03 -10.06 12.47
C ARG A 177 16.48 -10.53 12.62
N GLU A 178 16.86 -11.61 11.95
CA GLU A 178 18.25 -12.11 11.94
C GLU A 178 19.23 -11.07 11.35
N LEU A 179 18.88 -10.48 10.19
CA LEU A 179 19.71 -9.48 9.54
C LEU A 179 19.81 -8.19 10.36
N ALA A 180 18.69 -7.72 10.91
CA ALA A 180 18.63 -6.56 11.79
C ALA A 180 19.50 -6.76 13.05
N ALA A 181 19.41 -7.92 13.70
CA ALA A 181 20.23 -8.24 14.86
C ALA A 181 21.73 -8.24 14.54
N SER A 182 22.15 -8.70 13.36
CA SER A 182 23.56 -8.67 12.94
C SER A 182 24.03 -7.25 12.62
N GLY A 183 23.31 -6.54 11.74
CA GLY A 183 23.69 -5.22 11.25
C GLY A 183 23.59 -4.12 12.29
N PHE A 184 22.51 -4.09 13.09
CA PHE A 184 22.26 -3.00 14.02
C PHE A 184 23.12 -3.06 15.29
N ARG A 185 23.52 -4.26 15.74
CA ARG A 185 24.54 -4.38 16.81
C ARG A 185 25.88 -3.77 16.39
N ARG A 186 26.25 -3.87 15.11
CA ARG A 186 27.51 -3.34 14.58
C ARG A 186 27.60 -1.81 14.67
N ILE A 187 26.46 -1.13 14.52
CA ILE A 187 26.36 0.33 14.62
C ILE A 187 25.93 0.82 16.00
N GLY A 188 25.81 -0.06 17.00
CA GLY A 188 25.46 0.29 18.37
C GLY A 188 24.02 0.77 18.55
N LEU A 189 23.10 0.38 17.66
CA LEU A 189 21.68 0.70 17.80
C LEU A 189 21.11 -0.01 19.05
N SER A 190 20.22 0.65 19.80
CA SER A 190 19.58 0.03 20.95
C SER A 190 18.66 -1.12 20.52
N GLU A 191 18.51 -2.11 21.40
CA GLU A 191 17.61 -3.24 21.18
C GLU A 191 16.17 -2.79 20.92
N SER A 192 15.70 -1.77 21.65
CA SER A 192 14.37 -1.18 21.45
C SER A 192 14.15 -0.63 20.04
N ARG A 193 15.16 0.01 19.44
CA ARG A 193 15.06 0.57 18.09
C ARG A 193 15.12 -0.52 17.03
N CYS A 194 15.92 -1.56 17.25
CA CYS A 194 15.92 -2.76 16.41
C CYS A 194 14.52 -3.42 16.42
N GLU A 195 13.94 -3.58 17.60
CA GLU A 195 12.60 -4.14 17.76
C GLU A 195 11.54 -3.28 17.05
N GLU A 196 11.54 -1.96 17.23
CA GLU A 196 10.64 -1.06 16.51
C GLU A 196 10.69 -1.24 14.98
N MET A 197 11.89 -1.37 14.40
CA MET A 197 12.05 -1.60 12.96
C MET A 197 11.50 -2.96 12.51
N VAL A 198 11.79 -4.01 13.29
CA VAL A 198 11.26 -5.35 13.00
C VAL A 198 9.73 -5.38 13.12
N LEU A 199 9.16 -4.68 14.10
CA LEU A 199 7.72 -4.59 14.28
C LEU A 199 7.05 -3.84 13.13
N LEU A 200 7.69 -2.79 12.58
CA LEU A 200 7.17 -2.10 11.40
C LEU A 200 7.16 -3.03 10.19
N PHE A 201 8.24 -3.78 9.98
CA PHE A 201 8.33 -4.75 8.88
C PHE A 201 7.31 -5.90 9.05
N GLU A 202 7.12 -6.40 10.27
CA GLU A 202 6.09 -7.40 10.57
C GLU A 202 4.68 -6.88 10.27
N SER A 203 4.38 -5.63 10.66
CA SER A 203 3.10 -5.00 10.34
C SER A 203 2.87 -4.92 8.83
N TYR A 204 3.91 -4.55 8.06
CA TYR A 204 3.84 -4.51 6.61
C TYR A 204 3.66 -5.90 5.97
N MET A 205 4.39 -6.91 6.44
CA MET A 205 4.23 -8.29 5.96
C MET A 205 2.85 -8.86 6.31
N THR A 206 2.29 -8.48 7.47
CA THR A 206 0.92 -8.81 7.87
C THR A 206 -0.11 -8.17 6.93
N TRP A 207 0.10 -6.90 6.58
CA TRP A 207 -0.73 -6.17 5.62
C TRP A 207 -0.75 -6.83 4.24
N LEU A 208 0.43 -7.18 3.70
CA LEU A 208 0.56 -7.85 2.41
C LEU A 208 -0.07 -9.26 2.44
N SER A 209 0.14 -10.00 3.53
CA SER A 209 -0.47 -11.32 3.66
C SER A 209 -1.99 -11.25 3.75
N ALA A 210 -2.55 -10.27 4.44
CA ALA A 210 -4.00 -10.12 4.53
C ALA A 210 -4.62 -9.71 3.20
N SER A 211 -3.97 -8.83 2.43
CA SER A 211 -4.50 -8.34 1.14
C SER A 211 -4.63 -9.45 0.10
N SER A 212 -3.75 -10.47 0.15
CA SER A 212 -3.81 -11.65 -0.73
C SER A 212 -5.12 -12.45 -0.61
N ARG A 213 -5.95 -12.18 0.41
CA ARG A 213 -7.25 -12.83 0.66
C ARG A 213 -8.44 -12.02 0.17
N ILE A 214 -8.20 -10.87 -0.46
CA ILE A 214 -9.24 -9.98 -0.98
C ILE A 214 -9.30 -10.17 -2.49
N ASP A 215 -10.51 -10.39 -3.01
CA ASP A 215 -10.79 -10.27 -4.44
C ASP A 215 -11.16 -8.81 -4.75
N PRO A 216 -10.35 -8.08 -5.54
CA PRO A 216 -10.63 -6.70 -5.90
C PRO A 216 -11.41 -6.55 -7.21
N ALA A 217 -11.74 -7.65 -7.92
CA ALA A 217 -12.25 -7.59 -9.29
C ALA A 217 -13.54 -6.77 -9.42
N GLY A 218 -14.43 -6.84 -8.42
CA GLY A 218 -15.68 -6.07 -8.39
C GLY A 218 -15.42 -4.56 -8.44
N ALA A 219 -14.70 -4.03 -7.45
CA ALA A 219 -14.40 -2.60 -7.38
C ALA A 219 -13.47 -2.08 -8.49
N TRP A 220 -12.55 -2.92 -8.99
CA TRP A 220 -11.60 -2.48 -10.01
C TRP A 220 -12.23 -2.36 -11.40
N GLY A 221 -13.32 -3.08 -11.68
CA GLY A 221 -14.04 -3.06 -12.96
C GLY A 221 -14.41 -1.66 -13.48
N ASP A 222 -14.71 -0.73 -12.57
CA ASP A 222 -15.07 0.66 -12.89
C ASP A 222 -14.01 1.68 -12.43
N ALA A 223 -12.87 1.21 -11.93
CA ALA A 223 -11.82 2.06 -11.39
C ALA A 223 -10.99 2.75 -12.49
N ILE A 224 -10.39 3.89 -12.13
CA ILE A 224 -9.36 4.56 -12.92
C ILE A 224 -8.00 4.17 -12.37
N GLY A 225 -7.20 3.44 -13.14
CA GLY A 225 -5.81 3.10 -12.82
C GLY A 225 -4.82 4.02 -13.52
N LEU A 226 -3.90 4.62 -12.77
CA LEU A 226 -2.73 5.32 -13.29
C LEU A 226 -1.54 4.38 -13.17
N THR A 227 -0.86 4.13 -14.29
CA THR A 227 0.29 3.23 -14.37
C THR A 227 1.55 4.01 -14.71
N SER A 228 2.56 3.94 -13.85
CA SER A 228 3.88 4.52 -14.08
C SER A 228 4.61 3.82 -15.23
N ALA A 229 5.63 4.48 -15.78
CA ALA A 229 6.40 3.93 -16.89
C ALA A 229 7.10 2.61 -16.52
N ASP A 230 7.72 2.54 -15.34
CA ASP A 230 8.40 1.32 -14.86
C ASP A 230 7.43 0.18 -14.55
N TYR A 231 6.23 0.46 -14.03
CA TYR A 231 5.20 -0.58 -13.89
C TYR A 231 4.65 -1.03 -15.24
N GLY A 232 4.45 -0.10 -16.18
CA GLY A 232 4.03 -0.42 -17.55
C GLY A 232 5.02 -1.33 -18.28
N GLU A 233 6.33 -1.14 -18.06
CA GLU A 233 7.35 -2.07 -18.59
C GLU A 233 7.31 -3.44 -17.91
N LEU A 234 7.10 -3.49 -16.59
CA LEU A 234 6.92 -4.76 -15.87
C LEU A 234 5.69 -5.54 -16.36
N GLU A 235 4.57 -4.85 -16.64
CA GLU A 235 3.38 -5.45 -17.24
C GLU A 235 3.68 -6.03 -18.62
N LYS A 236 4.34 -5.27 -19.51
CA LYS A 236 4.74 -5.73 -20.84
C LYS A 236 5.69 -6.92 -20.78
N ALA A 237 6.56 -6.96 -19.79
CA ALA A 237 7.49 -8.06 -19.55
C ALA A 237 6.83 -9.31 -18.93
N GLY A 238 5.56 -9.23 -18.54
CA GLY A 238 4.84 -10.36 -17.96
C GLY A 238 5.18 -10.62 -16.49
N ALA A 239 5.69 -9.62 -15.76
CA ALA A 239 6.05 -9.79 -14.34
C ALA A 239 4.80 -10.09 -13.51
N THR A 240 4.74 -11.26 -12.87
CA THR A 240 3.54 -11.75 -12.16
C THR A 240 3.03 -10.79 -11.10
N THR A 241 3.96 -10.07 -10.44
CA THR A 241 3.65 -9.06 -9.43
C THR A 241 2.75 -7.95 -9.95
N VAL A 242 2.89 -7.55 -11.22
CA VAL A 242 2.09 -6.49 -11.86
C VAL A 242 1.03 -7.04 -12.80
N VAL A 243 1.29 -8.18 -13.45
CA VAL A 243 0.34 -8.89 -14.34
C VAL A 243 -0.90 -9.33 -13.60
N ASN A 244 -0.80 -9.71 -12.32
CA ASN A 244 -1.96 -10.07 -11.51
C ASN A 244 -2.92 -8.87 -11.36
N ALA A 245 -2.38 -7.65 -11.28
CA ALA A 245 -3.20 -6.45 -11.32
C ALA A 245 -3.63 -6.05 -12.75
N ALA A 246 -2.80 -6.30 -13.77
CA ALA A 246 -3.15 -6.10 -15.17
C ALA A 246 -4.34 -6.98 -15.63
N THR A 247 -4.39 -8.22 -15.13
CA THR A 247 -5.45 -9.20 -15.40
C THR A 247 -6.70 -8.96 -14.57
N ALA A 248 -6.58 -8.37 -13.37
CA ALA A 248 -7.71 -7.73 -12.72
C ALA A 248 -8.18 -6.58 -13.63
N ALA A 249 -9.40 -6.66 -14.12
CA ALA A 249 -9.91 -5.81 -15.20
C ALA A 249 -10.15 -4.36 -14.72
N ILE A 250 -9.09 -3.60 -14.42
CA ILE A 250 -9.20 -2.16 -14.12
C ILE A 250 -9.90 -1.49 -15.31
N GLY A 251 -11.06 -0.90 -15.05
CA GLY A 251 -11.97 -0.41 -16.08
C GLY A 251 -11.32 0.57 -17.05
N ARG A 252 -10.54 1.51 -16.52
CA ARG A 252 -9.80 2.48 -17.32
C ARG A 252 -8.37 2.62 -16.84
N ARG A 253 -7.41 2.38 -17.74
CA ARG A 253 -5.98 2.56 -17.48
C ARG A 253 -5.42 3.80 -18.17
N ILE A 254 -4.61 4.56 -17.46
CA ILE A 254 -3.98 5.79 -17.93
C ILE A 254 -2.48 5.67 -17.66
N PRO A 255 -1.65 5.49 -18.70
CA PRO A 255 -0.20 5.52 -18.53
C PRO A 255 0.25 6.94 -18.19
N VAL A 256 1.26 7.06 -17.33
CA VAL A 256 1.93 8.31 -17.00
C VAL A 256 3.45 8.12 -17.10
N GLU A 257 4.11 9.06 -17.77
CA GLU A 257 5.55 9.02 -18.06
C GLU A 257 6.39 9.47 -16.86
N THR A 258 6.22 8.77 -15.74
CA THR A 258 6.99 8.97 -14.50
C THR A 258 7.31 7.62 -13.87
N ARG A 259 8.12 7.62 -12.82
CA ARG A 259 8.48 6.39 -12.09
C ARG A 259 7.53 6.17 -10.91
N HIS A 260 7.37 4.92 -10.51
CA HIS A 260 6.55 4.53 -9.35
C HIS A 260 6.82 5.38 -8.09
N ILE A 261 8.10 5.60 -7.80
CA ILE A 261 8.60 6.38 -6.66
C ILE A 261 8.17 7.85 -6.69
N ASP A 262 7.97 8.41 -7.88
CA ASP A 262 7.63 9.81 -8.11
C ASP A 262 6.13 9.99 -8.45
N LEU A 263 5.39 8.88 -8.61
CA LEU A 263 4.03 8.87 -9.16
C LEU A 263 3.09 9.86 -8.48
N LEU A 264 3.04 9.88 -7.15
CA LEU A 264 2.12 10.75 -6.40
C LEU A 264 2.58 12.22 -6.31
N ARG A 265 3.84 12.53 -6.63
CA ARG A 265 4.36 13.92 -6.64
C ARG A 265 4.47 14.52 -8.05
N ASP A 266 4.26 13.70 -9.07
CA ASP A 266 4.48 14.09 -10.47
C ASP A 266 3.33 14.94 -11.03
N ALA A 267 3.69 16.00 -11.75
CA ALA A 267 2.70 16.89 -12.36
C ALA A 267 1.87 16.23 -13.48
N SER A 268 2.39 15.20 -14.14
CA SER A 268 1.64 14.42 -15.14
C SER A 268 0.52 13.61 -14.50
N THR A 269 0.75 13.05 -13.31
CA THR A 269 -0.27 12.38 -12.49
C THR A 269 -1.39 13.33 -12.12
N VAL A 270 -1.05 14.53 -11.62
CA VAL A 270 -2.03 15.58 -11.29
C VAL A 270 -2.88 15.95 -12.51
N ARG A 271 -2.25 16.17 -13.67
CA ARG A 271 -2.99 16.46 -14.92
C ARG A 271 -3.88 15.30 -15.35
N ALA A 272 -3.41 14.06 -15.22
CA ALA A 272 -4.18 12.88 -15.54
C ALA A 272 -5.41 12.75 -14.63
N LEU A 273 -5.29 13.03 -13.34
CA LEU A 273 -6.43 13.03 -12.43
C LEU A 273 -7.44 14.11 -12.81
N LEU A 274 -7.00 15.37 -12.94
CA LEU A 274 -7.87 16.50 -13.28
C LEU A 274 -8.65 16.29 -14.60
N ALA A 275 -8.06 15.58 -15.56
CA ALA A 275 -8.72 15.29 -16.84
C ALA A 275 -9.72 14.13 -16.79
N ASN A 276 -9.74 13.34 -15.70
CA ASN A 276 -10.45 12.07 -15.63
C ASN A 276 -11.28 11.86 -14.36
N THR A 277 -11.25 12.81 -13.42
CA THR A 277 -12.06 12.81 -12.20
C THR A 277 -12.89 14.08 -12.14
N GLU A 278 -14.13 13.98 -11.66
CA GLU A 278 -15.07 15.12 -11.58
C GLU A 278 -15.35 15.57 -10.14
N PHE A 279 -14.67 14.97 -9.16
CA PHE A 279 -14.78 15.34 -7.75
C PHE A 279 -13.75 16.40 -7.37
#